data_AF-A0A246JW56-F1
#
_entry.id   AF-A0A246JW56-F1
#
_cell.length_a   1.000
_cell.length_b   1.000
_cell.length_c   1.000
_cell.angle_alpha   90.00
_cell.angle_beta   90.00
_cell.angle_gamma   90.00
#
_symmetry.space_group_name_H-M   'P 1'
#
loop_
_entity.id
_entity.type
_entity.pdbx_description
1 polymer ?
#
loop_
_entity_poly.entity_id
_entity_poly.type
_entity_poly.pdbx_seq_one_letter_code
_entity_poly.pdbx_strand_id
1 'polypeptide(L)'
;MGAATMEIYVKGAQQQQALFSHLIKDAARSACSMLALPHEAARLRSPADDGMTAIERLELSPLAEDQLVATALRLSPSAASAKTIADALQLHFTTPPGWLAVEAQRRAAWSDMAGRGLPLDRAAQTAAGIEQKLNGDEGSMLIKLRAYADLYNDLWCDPRIAAPVPARREMLALVSALHARCAALDGIEASS
;
A
#
# COMPACT_ATOMS: atom_id res chain seq x y z
N MET A 1 19.10 -7.55 29.39
CA MET A 1 18.69 -6.60 28.33
C MET A 1 17.70 -7.33 27.45
N GLY A 2 16.40 -7.11 27.69
CA GLY A 2 15.34 -7.74 26.91
C GLY A 2 15.18 -7.02 25.59
N ALA A 3 15.21 -7.77 24.48
CA ALA A 3 14.85 -7.26 23.16
C ALA A 3 13.37 -6.88 23.21
N ALA A 4 13.09 -5.59 23.30
CA ALA A 4 11.74 -5.06 23.13
C ALA A 4 11.33 -5.33 21.68
N THR A 5 10.36 -6.21 21.51
CA THR A 5 9.66 -6.46 20.25
C THR A 5 9.19 -5.10 19.72
N MET A 6 9.82 -4.61 18.64
CA MET A 6 9.42 -3.36 18.00
C MET A 6 8.08 -3.59 17.31
N GLU A 7 7.00 -3.29 18.02
CA GLU A 7 5.64 -3.27 17.48
C GLU A 7 5.55 -2.15 16.44
N ILE A 8 5.56 -2.56 15.17
CA ILE A 8 5.12 -1.70 14.07
C ILE A 8 3.67 -1.34 14.41
N TYR A 9 3.37 -0.05 14.57
CA TYR A 9 2.01 0.44 14.84
C TYR A 9 1.13 0.34 13.59
N VAL A 10 0.91 -0.91 13.17
CA VAL A 10 -0.25 -1.39 12.43
C VAL A 10 -1.02 -2.21 13.46
N LYS A 11 -2.22 -1.78 13.85
CA LYS A 11 -3.07 -2.50 14.82
C LYS A 11 -3.71 -3.73 14.15
N GLY A 12 -2.85 -4.65 13.71
CA GLY A 12 -3.20 -5.76 12.83
C GLY A 12 -2.88 -7.14 13.40
N ALA A 13 -3.55 -8.16 12.89
CA ALA A 13 -3.15 -9.55 13.14
C ALA A 13 -1.71 -9.79 12.66
N GLN A 14 -1.00 -10.78 13.24
CA GLN A 14 0.41 -11.10 12.89
C GLN A 14 0.64 -11.22 11.38
N GLN A 15 -0.35 -11.70 10.63
CA GLN A 15 -0.28 -11.85 9.18
C GLN A 15 -0.24 -10.51 8.43
N GLN A 16 -0.99 -9.50 8.86
CA GLN A 16 -0.95 -8.16 8.28
C GLN A 16 0.42 -7.50 8.52
N GLN A 17 0.99 -7.66 9.72
CA GLN A 17 2.33 -7.14 10.04
C GLN A 17 3.43 -7.83 9.21
N ALA A 18 3.33 -9.16 9.04
CA ALA A 18 4.25 -9.93 8.21
C ALA A 18 4.16 -9.51 6.73
N LEU A 19 2.94 -9.34 6.21
CA LEU A 19 2.69 -8.81 4.87
C LEU A 19 3.32 -7.43 4.70
N PHE A 20 3.01 -6.49 5.59
CA PHE A 20 3.52 -5.12 5.49
C PHE A 20 5.05 -5.06 5.56
N SER A 21 5.66 -5.84 6.46
CA SER A 21 7.13 -5.94 6.56
C SER A 21 7.77 -6.52 5.29
N HIS A 22 7.10 -7.46 4.63
CA HIS A 22 7.54 -8.00 3.35
C HIS A 22 7.46 -6.92 2.25
N LEU A 23 6.34 -6.21 2.16
CA LEU A 23 6.14 -5.14 1.18
C LEU A 23 7.14 -4.00 1.35
N ILE A 24 7.51 -3.63 2.59
CA ILE A 24 8.57 -2.63 2.85
C ILE A 24 9.90 -3.08 2.24
N LYS A 25 10.29 -4.34 2.43
CA LYS A 25 11.56 -4.87 1.88
C LYS A 25 11.53 -4.89 0.36
N ASP A 26 10.39 -5.25 -0.23
CA ASP A 26 10.21 -5.31 -1.67
C ASP A 26 10.24 -3.92 -2.30
N ALA A 27 9.53 -2.97 -1.69
CA ALA A 27 9.57 -1.57 -2.09
C ALA A 27 10.99 -0.99 -2.00
N ALA A 28 11.72 -1.31 -0.94
CA ALA A 28 13.09 -0.86 -0.76
C ALA A 28 14.05 -1.45 -1.82
N ARG A 29 13.89 -2.72 -2.18
CA ARG A 29 14.65 -3.34 -3.28
C ARG A 29 14.33 -2.67 -4.61
N SER A 30 13.04 -2.47 -4.90
CA SER A 30 12.61 -1.80 -6.14
C SER A 30 13.17 -0.38 -6.23
N ALA A 31 13.02 0.42 -5.17
CA ALA A 31 13.55 1.78 -5.12
C ALA A 31 15.09 1.82 -5.23
N CYS A 32 15.80 0.87 -4.60
CA CYS A 32 17.24 0.72 -4.74
C CYS A 32 17.65 0.47 -6.19
N SER A 33 16.93 -0.42 -6.89
CA SER A 33 17.18 -0.69 -8.31
C SER A 33 16.88 0.52 -9.19
N MET A 34 15.80 1.26 -8.90
CA MET A 34 15.45 2.48 -9.63
C MET A 34 16.47 3.61 -9.41
N LEU A 35 17.13 3.65 -8.25
CA LEU A 35 18.14 4.66 -7.90
C LEU A 35 19.59 4.19 -8.14
N ALA A 36 19.78 3.07 -8.83
CA ALA A 36 21.09 2.42 -8.94
C ALA A 36 22.17 3.30 -9.59
N LEU A 37 21.79 4.22 -10.47
CA LEU A 37 22.71 5.15 -11.13
C LEU A 37 22.43 6.60 -10.68
N PRO A 38 23.46 7.46 -10.50
CA PRO A 38 23.27 8.81 -9.99
C PRO A 38 22.31 9.70 -10.80
N HIS A 39 22.25 9.53 -12.12
CA HIS A 39 21.36 10.31 -12.99
C HIS A 39 19.89 9.86 -12.93
N GLU A 40 19.64 8.64 -12.45
CA GLU A 40 18.28 8.11 -12.29
C GLU A 40 17.49 8.92 -11.27
N ALA A 41 18.14 9.33 -10.18
CA ALA A 41 17.52 10.16 -9.15
C ALA A 41 16.97 11.48 -9.72
N ALA A 42 17.69 12.10 -10.65
CA ALA A 42 17.21 13.28 -11.36
C ALA A 42 16.07 12.91 -12.32
N ARG A 43 16.24 11.86 -13.12
CA ARG A 43 15.24 11.41 -14.10
C ARG A 43 13.89 11.07 -13.47
N LEU A 44 13.88 10.38 -12.33
CA LEU A 44 12.65 10.02 -11.60
C LEU A 44 11.85 11.23 -11.11
N ARG A 45 12.51 12.39 -10.96
CA ARG A 45 11.93 13.66 -10.48
C ARG A 45 11.71 14.68 -11.59
N SER A 46 12.19 14.39 -12.79
CA SER A 46 11.90 15.18 -13.98
C SER A 46 10.54 14.78 -14.53
N PRO A 47 9.65 15.75 -14.81
CA PRO A 47 8.42 15.49 -15.53
C PRO A 47 8.70 14.91 -16.91
N ALA A 48 7.89 13.96 -17.35
CA ALA A 48 7.86 13.53 -18.75
C ALA A 48 6.96 14.48 -19.58
N ASP A 49 6.72 14.13 -20.85
CA ASP A 49 5.91 14.93 -21.79
C ASP A 49 4.46 15.17 -21.32
N ASP A 50 3.91 14.26 -20.52
CA ASP A 50 2.58 14.37 -19.90
C ASP A 50 2.57 15.20 -18.62
N GLY A 51 3.70 15.78 -18.23
CA GLY A 51 3.86 16.58 -17.02
C GLY A 51 4.00 15.76 -15.72
N MET A 52 3.99 14.43 -15.79
CA MET A 52 4.11 13.57 -14.60
C MET A 52 5.52 13.00 -14.45
N THR A 53 5.99 12.98 -13.21
CA THR A 53 7.20 12.25 -12.79
C THR A 53 6.93 10.75 -12.65
N ALA A 54 7.97 9.93 -12.56
CA ALA A 54 7.81 8.49 -12.32
C ALA A 54 7.22 8.21 -10.93
N ILE A 55 7.56 9.05 -9.94
CA ILE A 55 7.05 8.94 -8.56
C ILE A 55 5.55 9.24 -8.53
N GLU A 56 5.08 10.30 -9.20
CA GLU A 56 3.65 10.63 -9.27
C GLU A 56 2.81 9.54 -9.96
N ARG A 57 3.37 8.85 -10.96
CA ARG A 57 2.68 7.70 -11.58
C ARG A 57 2.47 6.55 -10.61
N LEU A 58 3.46 6.25 -9.77
CA LEU A 58 3.32 5.26 -8.70
C LEU A 58 2.27 5.70 -7.68
N GLU A 59 2.21 7.00 -7.37
CA GLU A 59 1.23 7.54 -6.43
C GLU A 59 -0.20 7.48 -6.95
N LEU A 60 -0.40 7.49 -8.27
CA LEU A 60 -1.72 7.31 -8.88
C LEU A 60 -2.21 5.85 -8.82
N SER A 61 -1.32 4.89 -8.60
CA SER A 61 -1.69 3.47 -8.49
C SER A 61 -2.40 3.20 -7.15
N PRO A 62 -3.52 2.46 -7.12
CA PRO A 62 -4.16 2.06 -5.87
C PRO A 62 -3.39 0.95 -5.13
N LEU A 63 -2.34 0.36 -5.73
CA LEU A 63 -1.61 -0.76 -5.15
C LEU A 63 -0.72 -0.32 -3.98
N ALA A 64 -0.83 -1.02 -2.85
CA ALA A 64 0.00 -0.78 -1.67
C ALA A 64 1.50 -0.88 -1.99
N GLU A 65 1.88 -1.80 -2.88
CA GLU A 65 3.24 -2.00 -3.37
C GLU A 65 3.78 -0.74 -4.05
N ASP A 66 3.02 -0.16 -4.98
CA ASP A 66 3.42 1.04 -5.72
C ASP A 66 3.47 2.26 -4.80
N GLN A 67 2.52 2.38 -3.86
CA GLN A 67 2.52 3.43 -2.84
C GLN A 67 3.75 3.37 -1.94
N LEU A 68 4.19 2.16 -1.56
CA LEU A 68 5.39 1.98 -0.75
C LEU A 68 6.66 2.27 -1.55
N VAL A 69 6.72 1.92 -2.85
CA VAL A 69 7.84 2.32 -3.73
C VAL A 69 7.90 3.84 -3.88
N ALA A 70 6.76 4.49 -4.14
CA ALA A 70 6.71 5.96 -4.22
C ALA A 70 7.21 6.62 -2.93
N THR A 71 6.76 6.12 -1.78
CA THR A 71 7.19 6.59 -0.46
C THR A 71 8.70 6.39 -0.27
N ALA A 72 9.22 5.22 -0.65
CA ALA A 72 10.65 4.91 -0.59
C ALA A 72 11.50 5.88 -1.41
N LEU A 73 11.05 6.20 -2.64
CA LEU A 73 11.71 7.15 -3.54
C LEU A 73 11.65 8.59 -3.02
N ARG A 74 10.59 8.98 -2.31
CA ARG A 74 10.52 10.29 -1.66
C ARG A 74 11.47 10.41 -0.47
N LEU A 75 11.58 9.36 0.34
CA LEU A 75 12.49 9.32 1.49
C LEU A 75 13.97 9.22 1.06
N SER A 76 14.24 8.78 -0.17
CA SER A 76 15.59 8.53 -0.69
C SER A 76 15.92 9.45 -1.86
N PRO A 77 16.54 10.63 -1.62
CA PRO A 77 16.81 11.62 -2.67
C PRO A 77 17.85 11.16 -3.70
N SER A 78 18.69 10.19 -3.35
CA SER A 78 19.81 9.71 -4.15
C SER A 78 19.99 8.20 -4.03
N ALA A 79 20.95 7.64 -4.79
CA ALA A 79 21.37 6.25 -4.64
C ALA A 79 21.59 5.89 -3.16
N ALA A 80 20.95 4.81 -2.74
CA ALA A 80 21.00 4.28 -1.38
C ALA A 80 20.84 2.77 -1.43
N SER A 81 21.42 2.06 -0.45
CA SER A 81 21.26 0.62 -0.36
C SER A 81 19.82 0.24 -0.02
N ALA A 82 19.33 -0.90 -0.51
CA ALA A 82 17.99 -1.41 -0.16
C ALA A 82 17.78 -1.53 1.36
N LYS A 83 18.83 -1.85 2.13
CA LYS A 83 18.75 -1.88 3.60
C LYS A 83 18.48 -0.49 4.18
N THR A 84 19.24 0.52 3.76
CA THR A 84 19.07 1.91 4.20
C THR A 84 17.66 2.42 3.88
N ILE A 85 17.14 2.10 2.70
CA ILE A 85 15.80 2.48 2.27
C ILE A 85 14.74 1.77 3.12
N ALA A 86 14.90 0.47 3.39
CA ALA A 86 13.99 -0.29 4.23
C ALA A 86 13.96 0.23 5.67
N ASP A 87 15.12 0.57 6.24
CA ASP A 87 15.23 1.15 7.59
C ASP A 87 14.53 2.53 7.65
N ALA A 88 14.67 3.35 6.60
CA ALA A 88 13.98 4.65 6.50
C ALA A 88 12.45 4.49 6.40
N LEU A 89 11.96 3.55 5.58
CA LEU A 89 10.54 3.20 5.51
C LEU A 89 10.03 2.72 6.86
N GLN A 90 10.76 1.80 7.50
CA GLN A 90 10.37 1.26 8.79
C GLN A 90 10.23 2.36 9.84
N LEU A 91 11.22 3.27 9.91
CA LEU A 91 11.18 4.42 10.80
C LEU A 91 10.00 5.35 10.51
N HIS A 92 9.75 5.64 9.23
CA HIS A 92 8.63 6.47 8.77
C HIS A 92 7.28 5.88 9.21
N PHE A 93 7.08 4.58 9.07
CA PHE A 93 5.84 3.89 9.45
C PHE A 93 5.75 3.53 10.94
N THR A 94 6.86 3.56 11.71
CA THR A 94 6.79 3.45 13.18
C THR A 94 6.32 4.74 13.86
N THR A 95 6.50 5.89 13.21
CA THR A 95 6.00 7.16 13.75
C THR A 95 4.49 7.26 13.49
N PRO A 96 3.63 7.33 14.51
CA PRO A 96 2.18 7.40 14.30
C PRO A 96 1.80 8.67 13.50
N PRO A 97 0.89 8.58 12.52
CA PRO A 97 0.45 9.75 11.79
C PRO A 97 -0.37 10.66 12.70
N GLY A 98 -0.27 11.97 12.50
CA GLY A 98 -1.09 12.93 13.22
C GLY A 98 -2.58 12.72 12.92
N TRP A 99 -3.40 12.61 13.97
CA TRP A 99 -4.84 12.35 13.85
C TRP A 99 -5.56 13.31 12.88
N LEU A 100 -5.23 14.60 12.93
CA LEU A 100 -5.84 15.60 12.04
C LEU A 100 -5.54 15.34 10.56
N ALA A 101 -4.33 14.87 10.25
CA ALA A 101 -3.95 14.55 8.87
C ALA A 101 -4.70 13.32 8.36
N VAL A 102 -4.87 12.29 9.20
CA VAL A 102 -5.69 11.10 8.88
C VAL A 102 -7.13 11.52 8.59
N GLU A 103 -7.72 12.33 9.47
CA GLU A 103 -9.11 12.79 9.31
C GLU A 103 -9.30 13.67 8.06
N ALA A 104 -8.30 14.48 7.70
CA ALA A 104 -8.32 15.23 6.45
C ALA A 104 -8.36 14.30 5.23
N GLN A 105 -7.55 13.23 5.22
CA GLN A 105 -7.58 12.23 4.14
C GLN A 105 -8.92 11.50 4.07
N ARG A 106 -9.50 11.15 5.22
CA ARG A 106 -10.83 10.54 5.28
C ARG A 106 -11.86 11.44 4.61
N ARG A 107 -11.98 12.69 5.08
CA ARG A 107 -12.95 13.65 4.51
C ARG A 107 -12.75 13.88 3.03
N ALA A 108 -11.50 13.99 2.58
CA ALA A 108 -11.19 14.15 1.16
C ALA A 108 -11.70 12.97 0.32
N ALA A 109 -11.44 11.73 0.76
CA ALA A 109 -11.91 10.54 0.07
C ALA A 109 -13.45 10.43 0.05
N TRP A 110 -14.14 10.86 1.11
CA TRP A 110 -15.61 10.81 1.20
C TRP A 110 -16.33 12.01 0.55
N SER A 111 -15.63 13.11 0.25
CA SER A 111 -16.23 14.40 -0.16
C SER A 111 -17.12 14.35 -1.41
N ASP A 112 -16.85 13.44 -2.35
CA ASP A 112 -17.61 13.30 -3.61
C ASP A 112 -18.35 11.94 -3.70
N MET A 113 -18.84 11.45 -2.55
CA MET A 113 -19.58 10.18 -2.50
C MET A 113 -20.98 10.27 -3.09
N ALA A 114 -21.69 11.39 -2.86
CA ALA A 114 -23.04 11.59 -3.37
C ALA A 114 -23.09 11.77 -4.90
N GLY A 115 -22.00 12.27 -5.52
CA GLY A 115 -21.92 12.49 -6.95
C GLY A 115 -21.42 11.26 -7.72
N ARG A 116 -20.21 10.80 -7.41
CA ARG A 116 -19.53 9.74 -8.18
C ARG A 116 -19.53 8.35 -7.56
N GLY A 117 -19.88 8.21 -6.28
CA GLY A 117 -19.77 6.94 -5.56
C GLY A 117 -18.35 6.37 -5.52
N LEU A 118 -18.18 5.18 -4.94
CA LEU A 118 -16.89 4.49 -4.94
C LEU A 118 -16.66 3.76 -6.27
N PRO A 119 -15.40 3.71 -6.78
CA PRO A 119 -15.08 3.00 -8.03
C PRO A 119 -15.01 1.48 -7.82
N LEU A 120 -16.16 0.87 -7.50
CA LEU A 120 -16.24 -0.56 -7.12
C LEU A 120 -15.78 -1.51 -8.23
N ASP A 121 -16.07 -1.21 -9.50
CA ASP A 121 -15.67 -2.07 -10.62
C ASP A 121 -14.15 -2.14 -10.79
N ARG A 122 -13.47 -0.99 -10.68
CA ARG A 122 -12.00 -0.93 -10.73
C ARG A 122 -11.38 -1.64 -9.54
N ALA A 123 -11.92 -1.39 -8.34
CA ALA A 123 -11.49 -2.08 -7.13
C ALA A 123 -11.67 -3.60 -7.24
N ALA A 124 -12.75 -4.09 -7.84
CA ALA A 124 -12.98 -5.52 -8.05
C ALA A 124 -11.93 -6.15 -8.98
N GLN A 125 -11.55 -5.44 -10.05
CA GLN A 125 -10.48 -5.85 -10.97
C GLN A 125 -9.12 -5.85 -10.28
N THR A 126 -8.82 -4.79 -9.52
CA THR A 126 -7.59 -4.70 -8.72
C THR A 126 -7.50 -5.83 -7.69
N ALA A 127 -8.61 -6.15 -7.00
CA ALA A 127 -8.68 -7.29 -6.08
C ALA A 127 -8.45 -8.63 -6.79
N ALA A 128 -8.99 -8.82 -8.01
CA ALA A 128 -8.73 -10.01 -8.81
C ALA A 128 -7.23 -10.14 -9.14
N GLY A 129 -6.59 -9.03 -9.50
CA GLY A 129 -5.16 -9.00 -9.78
C GLY A 129 -4.30 -9.32 -8.55
N ILE A 130 -4.71 -8.88 -7.36
CA ILE A 130 -4.06 -9.27 -6.10
C ILE A 130 -4.20 -10.78 -5.89
N GLU A 131 -5.43 -11.31 -5.96
CA GLU A 131 -5.72 -12.73 -5.79
C GLU A 131 -4.92 -13.61 -6.76
N GLN A 132 -4.85 -13.25 -8.05
CA GLN A 132 -4.07 -13.98 -9.05
C GLN A 132 -2.57 -14.05 -8.75
N LYS A 133 -2.01 -13.03 -8.09
CA LYS A 133 -0.60 -13.02 -7.67
C LYS A 133 -0.37 -13.86 -6.42
N LEU A 134 -1.41 -14.13 -5.64
CA LEU A 134 -1.32 -14.94 -4.43
C LEU A 134 -1.30 -16.43 -4.80
N ASN A 135 -0.10 -16.99 -4.90
CA ASN A 135 0.09 -18.43 -5.03
C ASN A 135 -0.19 -19.14 -3.69
N GLY A 136 -0.92 -20.26 -3.70
CA GLY A 136 -1.16 -21.09 -2.52
C GLY A 136 -2.39 -21.99 -2.65
N ASP A 137 -2.62 -22.84 -1.65
CA ASP A 137 -3.92 -23.49 -1.43
C ASP A 137 -4.98 -22.47 -0.94
N GLU A 138 -6.26 -22.87 -0.95
CA GLU A 138 -7.39 -21.99 -0.62
C GLU A 138 -7.30 -21.40 0.79
N GLY A 139 -6.91 -22.20 1.78
CA GLY A 139 -6.73 -21.74 3.17
C GLY A 139 -5.60 -20.71 3.30
N SER A 140 -4.47 -20.91 2.61
CA SER A 140 -3.39 -19.92 2.55
C SER A 140 -3.81 -18.65 1.81
N MET A 141 -4.63 -18.78 0.77
CA MET A 141 -5.16 -17.66 0.00
C MET A 141 -6.10 -16.78 0.83
N LEU A 142 -7.05 -17.38 1.55
CA LEU A 142 -7.97 -16.67 2.44
C LEU A 142 -7.21 -15.83 3.49
N ILE A 143 -6.21 -16.42 4.14
CA ILE A 143 -5.38 -15.72 5.13
C ILE A 143 -4.68 -14.51 4.50
N LYS A 144 -4.12 -14.67 3.30
CA LYS A 144 -3.43 -13.59 2.59
C LYS A 144 -4.40 -12.49 2.15
N LEU A 145 -5.58 -12.84 1.63
CA LEU A 145 -6.59 -11.87 1.22
C LEU A 145 -7.11 -11.05 2.41
N ARG A 146 -7.34 -11.70 3.57
CA ARG A 146 -7.68 -10.99 4.81
C ARG A 146 -6.58 -10.02 5.23
N ALA A 147 -5.32 -10.45 5.19
CA ALA A 147 -4.18 -9.58 5.49
C ALA A 147 -4.11 -8.36 4.55
N TYR A 148 -4.42 -8.52 3.26
CA TYR A 148 -4.54 -7.40 2.33
C TYR A 148 -5.73 -6.49 2.66
N ALA A 149 -6.91 -7.05 2.99
CA ALA A 149 -8.07 -6.25 3.35
C ALA A 149 -7.79 -5.36 4.58
N ASP A 150 -7.19 -5.94 5.62
CA ASP A 150 -6.79 -5.22 6.82
C ASP A 150 -5.72 -4.15 6.50
N LEU A 151 -4.74 -4.49 5.65
CA LEU A 151 -3.72 -3.55 5.20
C LEU A 151 -4.33 -2.34 4.48
N TYR A 152 -5.26 -2.57 3.54
CA TYR A 152 -5.92 -1.47 2.84
C TYR A 152 -6.78 -0.64 3.77
N ASN A 153 -7.46 -1.27 4.74
CA ASN A 153 -8.27 -0.58 5.75
C ASN A 153 -7.47 0.45 6.55
N ASP A 154 -6.19 0.16 6.83
CA ASP A 154 -5.28 1.11 7.48
C ASP A 154 -4.70 2.13 6.49
N LEU A 155 -4.26 1.68 5.31
CA LEU A 155 -3.49 2.52 4.36
C LEU A 155 -4.31 3.58 3.63
N TRP A 156 -5.57 3.33 3.26
CA TRP A 156 -6.31 4.24 2.36
C TRP A 156 -6.41 5.67 2.92
N CYS A 157 -6.43 5.83 4.24
CA CYS A 157 -6.46 7.11 4.94
C CYS A 157 -5.11 7.51 5.59
N ASP A 158 -4.05 6.74 5.39
CA ASP A 158 -2.74 7.03 5.95
C ASP A 158 -2.09 8.21 5.21
N PRO A 159 -1.77 9.33 5.88
CA PRO A 159 -1.14 10.48 5.24
C PRO A 159 0.35 10.25 4.91
N ARG A 160 0.96 9.16 5.39
CA ARG A 160 2.37 8.82 5.16
C ARG A 160 2.63 8.28 3.76
N ILE A 161 1.60 7.75 3.10
CA ILE A 161 1.62 7.49 1.65
C ILE A 161 1.14 8.73 0.91
N ALA A 162 1.75 9.04 -0.24
CA ALA A 162 1.43 10.24 -1.02
C ALA A 162 0.26 10.04 -2.00
N ALA A 163 -0.53 8.97 -1.82
CA ALA A 163 -1.71 8.67 -2.63
C ALA A 163 -2.63 9.90 -2.76
N PRO A 164 -2.98 10.34 -3.98
CA PRO A 164 -3.96 11.38 -4.22
C PRO A 164 -5.38 10.83 -4.01
N VAL A 165 -6.35 11.73 -3.91
CA VAL A 165 -7.76 11.40 -3.62
C VAL A 165 -8.33 10.30 -4.54
N PRO A 166 -8.09 10.28 -5.87
CA PRO A 166 -8.61 9.21 -6.71
C PRO A 166 -8.09 7.81 -6.34
N ALA A 167 -6.78 7.69 -6.08
CA ALA A 167 -6.17 6.43 -5.67
C ALA A 167 -6.69 5.98 -4.30
N ARG A 168 -6.81 6.91 -3.34
CA ARG A 168 -7.37 6.61 -2.00
C ARG A 168 -8.82 6.13 -2.06
N ARG A 169 -9.64 6.68 -2.95
CA ARG A 169 -11.03 6.23 -3.15
C ARG A 169 -11.09 4.82 -3.71
N GLU A 170 -10.17 4.46 -4.60
CA GLU A 170 -10.07 3.09 -5.09
C GLU A 170 -9.53 2.15 -4.01
N MET A 171 -8.51 2.54 -3.23
CA MET A 171 -8.04 1.78 -2.07
C MET A 171 -9.16 1.54 -1.04
N LEU A 172 -9.99 2.55 -0.77
CA LEU A 172 -11.17 2.42 0.09
C LEU A 172 -12.20 1.43 -0.47
N ALA A 173 -12.50 1.52 -1.78
CA ALA A 173 -13.37 0.57 -2.46
C ALA A 173 -12.81 -0.87 -2.44
N LEU A 174 -11.48 -0.99 -2.49
CA LEU A 174 -10.76 -2.26 -2.49
C LEU A 174 -10.93 -3.02 -1.17
N VAL A 175 -11.08 -2.32 -0.04
CA VAL A 175 -11.41 -2.93 1.26
C VAL A 175 -12.69 -3.79 1.13
N SER A 176 -13.75 -3.22 0.57
CA SER A 176 -15.01 -3.95 0.36
C SER A 176 -14.86 -5.10 -0.64
N ALA A 177 -14.13 -4.90 -1.73
CA ALA A 177 -13.91 -5.93 -2.74
C ALA A 177 -13.12 -7.13 -2.18
N LEU A 178 -12.11 -6.89 -1.35
CA LEU A 178 -11.31 -7.94 -0.72
C LEU A 178 -12.11 -8.70 0.35
N HIS A 179 -12.91 -8.01 1.17
CA HIS A 179 -13.79 -8.69 2.13
C HIS A 179 -14.86 -9.55 1.44
N ALA A 180 -15.44 -9.09 0.33
CA ALA A 180 -16.40 -9.88 -0.44
C ALA A 180 -15.78 -11.20 -0.98
N ARG A 181 -14.51 -11.16 -1.42
CA ARG A 181 -13.77 -12.36 -1.84
C ARG A 181 -13.49 -13.30 -0.66
N CYS A 182 -13.10 -12.76 0.50
CA CYS A 182 -12.91 -13.56 1.70
C CYS A 182 -14.19 -14.31 2.08
N ALA A 183 -15.34 -13.62 2.07
CA ALA A 183 -16.64 -14.21 2.38
C ALA A 183 -17.04 -15.31 1.39
N ALA A 184 -16.68 -15.18 0.10
CA ALA A 184 -16.92 -16.21 -0.90
C ALA A 184 -16.11 -17.49 -0.64
N LEU A 185 -14.83 -17.35 -0.25
CA LEU A 185 -13.97 -18.49 0.09
C LEU A 185 -14.41 -19.18 1.39
N ASP A 186 -14.80 -18.41 2.41
CA ASP A 186 -15.35 -18.96 3.66
C ASP A 186 -16.63 -19.79 3.43
N GLY A 187 -17.48 -19.36 2.49
CA GLY A 187 -18.72 -20.09 2.14
C GLY A 187 -18.48 -21.40 1.39
N ILE A 188 -17.37 -21.52 0.66
CA ILE A 188 -16.95 -22.73 -0.05
C ILE A 188 -16.41 -23.77 0.94
N GLU A 189 -15.57 -23.35 1.90
CA GLU A 189 -15.07 -24.23 2.98
C GLU A 189 -16.21 -24.75 3.87
N ALA A 190 -17.23 -23.94 4.14
CA ALA A 190 -18.39 -24.38 4.96
C ALA A 190 -19.33 -25.36 4.23
N SER A 191 -19.20 -25.50 2.90
CA SER A 191 -20.06 -26.34 2.06
C SER A 191 -19.38 -27.63 1.58
N SER A 192 -18.11 -27.85 1.97
CA SER A 192 -17.27 -28.99 1.61
C SER A 192 -17.08 -29.94 2.80
#